data_AF-A0A8C7KP60-F1
#
_entry.id   AF-A0A8C7KP60-F1
#
_cell.length_a   1.000
_cell.length_b   1.000
_cell.length_c   1.000
_cell.angle_alpha   90.00
_cell.angle_beta   90.00
_cell.angle_gamma   90.00
#
_symmetry.space_group_name_H-M   'P 1'
#
loop_
_entity.id
_entity.type
_entity.pdbx_description
1 polymer ?
#
loop_
_entity_poly.entity_id
_entity_poly.type
_entity_poly.pdbx_seq_one_letter_code
_entity_poly.pdbx_strand_id
1 'polypeptide(L)'
;MGSTEVLFVALFISTTNHQRYPSVVKGMNALPPEDRLLKFLVDNSTDDCEETVQCANCDQQSNKQDTRPMYYCNTCSQPLCGACRDSTHKAKMFSHHEIVFLAKRTKVCHRMCSLHDEPYIMFSTEKKSMLCIKCFRDMQVESRIHCIDIETAYIQGCEILDQAVLAVKELQTSAREAIIMLRAMIGAVGSNMEEEENAICNIFTSMQERLAERKKILLRAAQSQHEEKEKALKEQLSHLAALLPTLQVHLVTCSAFLSSANKFEFLDMGYQLMERLRRIVKLPHQLRPVQSSKINTGYRVEFARCLEPLLLLGQRRPASITGATSIAALLHSPFSMSCRSPSLSDMPLGSAAGRKSTSHRYICTKVLLAEGGDTPFTEHCRNYENSYRTLQTEIQNMKDQVQELHRDLTKHHSLINTDTMGEILDRSLHIDGQISSQYSSVETMRALFEEIWEETFQRVTNEQEIYEAQLHDLQQLKQENLYLTTIARQIGPYILSIAKVKERLEPRFQEPKELHDDRTETMLKIYEDTSMAMDSQHSEDHTCPTDSDWEKNMDNRSLIIQSDEASIKTNDYHWPGRQTANYNEMPL
;
A
#
# COMPACT_ATOMS: atom_id res chain seq x y z
N MET A 1 -13.08 -56.64 7.53
CA MET A 1 -11.85 -55.88 7.21
C MET A 1 -11.72 -54.72 8.20
N GLY A 2 -11.61 -55.00 9.51
CA GLY A 2 -11.82 -53.97 10.55
C GLY A 2 -10.62 -53.61 11.43
N SER A 3 -9.46 -54.26 11.24
CA SER A 3 -8.30 -54.10 12.14
C SER A 3 -7.22 -53.16 11.59
N THR A 4 -7.30 -52.78 10.31
CA THR A 4 -6.29 -51.93 9.64
C THR A 4 -6.57 -50.43 9.74
N GLU A 5 -7.83 -50.01 9.89
CA GLU A 5 -8.18 -48.59 9.98
C GLU A 5 -7.85 -47.98 11.35
N VAL A 6 -7.97 -48.76 12.43
CA VAL A 6 -7.65 -48.31 13.80
C VAL A 6 -6.17 -47.98 13.97
N LEU A 7 -5.27 -48.73 13.32
CA LEU A 7 -3.83 -48.41 13.30
C LEU A 7 -3.51 -47.13 12.52
N PHE A 8 -4.31 -46.78 11.50
CA PHE A 8 -4.06 -45.61 10.67
C PHE A 8 -4.32 -44.29 11.42
N VAL A 9 -5.27 -44.29 12.37
CA VAL A 9 -5.55 -43.14 13.25
C VAL A 9 -4.42 -42.93 14.25
N ALA A 10 -3.83 -44.00 14.79
CA ALA A 10 -2.71 -43.91 15.74
C ALA A 10 -1.39 -43.44 15.08
N LEU A 11 -1.13 -43.84 13.83
CA LEU A 11 0.06 -43.45 13.09
C LEU A 11 0.05 -41.97 12.65
N PHE A 12 -1.13 -41.40 12.36
CA PHE A 12 -1.26 -40.01 11.92
C PHE A 12 -0.90 -38.96 12.99
N ILE A 13 -0.89 -39.35 14.27
CA ILE A 13 -0.54 -38.47 15.40
C ILE A 13 0.97 -38.39 15.62
N SER A 14 1.75 -39.39 15.18
CA SER A 14 3.18 -39.52 15.51
C SER A 14 4.14 -38.82 14.53
N THR A 15 3.69 -38.39 13.35
CA THR A 15 4.58 -37.85 12.29
C THR A 15 4.57 -36.32 12.14
N THR A 16 3.76 -35.59 12.91
CA THR A 16 3.78 -34.11 12.92
C THR A 16 4.53 -33.58 14.13
N ASN A 17 5.86 -33.69 14.14
CA ASN A 17 6.68 -33.10 15.19
C ASN A 17 7.93 -32.42 14.63
N HIS A 18 7.74 -31.28 13.94
CA HIS A 18 8.82 -30.29 13.79
C HIS A 18 8.34 -28.85 13.50
N GLN A 19 7.36 -28.33 14.24
CA GLN A 19 7.37 -26.90 14.64
C GLN A 19 6.40 -26.66 15.81
N ARG A 20 6.92 -26.11 16.91
CA ARG A 20 6.13 -25.77 18.09
C ARG A 20 5.33 -24.50 17.85
N TYR A 21 4.05 -24.65 17.47
CA TYR A 21 3.02 -23.68 17.83
C TYR A 21 2.11 -24.32 18.88
N PRO A 22 2.02 -23.78 20.11
CA PRO A 22 1.16 -24.33 21.13
C PRO A 22 -0.30 -24.00 20.82
N SER A 23 -1.05 -24.94 20.24
CA SER A 23 -2.50 -24.85 20.15
C SER A 23 -3.12 -25.02 21.54
N VAL A 24 -3.04 -23.97 22.35
CA VAL A 24 -3.75 -23.89 23.63
C VAL A 24 -5.25 -23.81 23.32
N VAL A 25 -5.91 -24.97 23.34
CA VAL A 25 -7.37 -25.03 23.41
C VAL A 25 -7.76 -24.45 24.77
N LYS A 26 -8.06 -23.16 24.79
CA LYS A 26 -8.37 -22.40 26.00
C LYS A 26 -9.84 -22.63 26.38
N GLY A 27 -10.15 -23.84 26.83
CA GLY A 27 -11.44 -24.27 27.38
C GLY A 27 -11.22 -24.95 28.73
N MET A 28 -12.17 -24.81 29.66
CA MET A 28 -12.00 -25.26 31.05
C MET A 28 -11.73 -26.77 31.18
N ASN A 29 -11.07 -27.14 32.28
CA ASN A 29 -10.75 -28.51 32.70
C ASN A 29 -12.01 -29.33 33.08
N ALA A 30 -12.93 -29.51 32.14
CA ALA A 30 -13.98 -30.50 32.21
C ALA A 30 -13.68 -31.56 31.13
N LEU A 31 -13.48 -32.81 31.56
CA LEU A 31 -13.58 -33.93 30.63
C LEU A 31 -14.97 -33.87 29.97
N PRO A 32 -15.08 -34.13 28.65
CA PRO A 32 -16.40 -34.18 28.01
C PRO A 32 -17.30 -35.19 28.73
N PRO A 33 -18.62 -34.95 28.79
CA PRO A 33 -19.55 -35.88 29.46
C PRO A 33 -19.38 -37.31 28.94
N GLU A 34 -19.53 -38.29 29.83
CA GLU A 34 -19.38 -39.71 29.47
C GLU A 34 -20.40 -40.09 28.38
N ASP A 35 -19.89 -40.27 27.16
CA ASP A 35 -20.69 -40.65 26.00
C ASP A 35 -21.18 -42.08 26.18
N ARG A 36 -22.48 -42.23 26.39
CA ARG A 36 -23.15 -43.52 26.61
C ARG A 36 -23.03 -44.46 25.41
N LEU A 37 -22.88 -43.95 24.20
CA LEU A 37 -22.67 -44.75 23.00
C LEU A 37 -21.23 -45.27 22.94
N LEU A 38 -20.24 -44.41 23.19
CA LEU A 38 -18.84 -44.86 23.28
C LEU A 38 -18.64 -45.85 24.43
N LYS A 39 -19.27 -45.61 25.59
CA LYS A 39 -19.29 -46.56 26.71
C LYS A 39 -19.89 -47.89 26.31
N PHE A 40 -21.07 -47.90 25.69
CA PHE A 40 -21.70 -49.13 25.18
C PHE A 40 -20.79 -49.86 24.18
N LEU A 41 -20.14 -49.17 23.25
CA LEU A 41 -19.22 -49.78 22.28
C LEU A 41 -17.99 -50.40 22.95
N VAL A 42 -17.45 -49.78 24.00
CA VAL A 42 -16.34 -50.31 24.81
C VAL A 42 -16.80 -51.50 25.65
N ASP A 43 -17.91 -51.37 26.38
CA ASP A 43 -18.43 -52.41 27.29
C ASP A 43 -18.73 -53.71 26.51
N ASN A 44 -19.45 -53.64 25.37
CA ASN A 44 -19.71 -54.83 24.54
C ASN A 44 -18.43 -55.46 23.98
N SER A 45 -17.37 -54.68 23.71
CA SER A 45 -16.08 -55.23 23.25
C SER A 45 -15.33 -56.01 24.34
N THR A 46 -15.78 -55.89 25.60
CA THR A 46 -15.20 -56.55 26.77
C THR A 46 -16.04 -57.76 27.23
N ASP A 47 -17.35 -57.75 26.97
CA ASP A 47 -18.33 -58.73 27.50
C ASP A 47 -18.44 -60.05 26.69
N ASP A 48 -17.82 -60.12 25.50
CA ASP A 48 -17.81 -61.33 24.64
C ASP A 48 -17.04 -62.53 25.23
N CYS A 49 -16.41 -62.36 26.41
CA CYS A 49 -15.52 -63.33 27.04
C CYS A 49 -15.64 -63.40 28.58
N GLU A 50 -16.81 -63.61 29.21
CA GLU A 50 -16.86 -64.29 30.55
C GLU A 50 -18.21 -64.87 31.07
N GLU A 51 -19.24 -65.08 30.24
CA GLU A 51 -20.39 -65.92 30.66
C GLU A 51 -19.92 -67.38 30.84
N THR A 52 -19.90 -67.91 32.08
CA THR A 52 -19.30 -69.23 32.42
C THR A 52 -20.21 -70.41 32.02
N VAL A 53 -20.38 -70.59 30.71
CA VAL A 53 -21.27 -71.59 30.13
C VAL A 53 -20.78 -73.03 30.40
N GLN A 54 -21.63 -73.84 31.01
CA GLN A 54 -21.40 -75.27 31.26
C GLN A 54 -21.86 -76.11 30.06
N CYS A 55 -21.21 -77.24 29.80
CA CYS A 55 -21.62 -78.18 28.75
C CYS A 55 -22.88 -78.97 29.14
N ALA A 56 -23.96 -78.88 28.36
CA ALA A 56 -25.26 -79.50 28.67
C ALA A 56 -25.28 -81.05 28.73
N ASN A 57 -24.22 -81.71 28.27
CA ASN A 57 -24.13 -83.18 28.20
C ASN A 57 -23.19 -83.79 29.25
N CYS A 58 -22.40 -82.98 29.96
CA CYS A 58 -21.42 -83.47 30.93
C CYS A 58 -21.14 -82.50 32.09
N ASP A 59 -21.96 -81.44 32.20
CA ASP A 59 -21.92 -80.35 33.20
C ASP A 59 -20.57 -79.66 33.40
N GLN A 60 -19.61 -79.93 32.52
CA GLN A 60 -18.24 -79.47 32.69
C GLN A 60 -18.15 -77.98 32.35
N GLN A 61 -17.79 -77.20 33.36
CA GLN A 61 -17.60 -75.77 33.29
C GLN A 61 -16.28 -75.43 32.59
N SER A 62 -16.25 -74.37 31.78
CA SER A 62 -15.05 -73.88 31.11
C SER A 62 -14.08 -73.23 32.10
N ASN A 63 -13.30 -74.04 32.83
CA ASN A 63 -12.36 -73.54 33.82
C ASN A 63 -11.09 -72.98 33.13
N LYS A 64 -10.53 -71.88 33.68
CA LYS A 64 -9.60 -70.95 32.99
C LYS A 64 -8.21 -71.50 32.61
N GLN A 65 -7.99 -72.82 32.67
CA GLN A 65 -6.70 -73.46 32.38
C GLN A 65 -6.74 -74.55 31.29
N ASP A 66 -7.92 -74.91 30.78
CA ASP A 66 -8.04 -75.90 29.69
C ASP A 66 -8.87 -75.30 28.55
N THR A 67 -8.20 -74.58 27.64
CA THR A 67 -8.79 -73.75 26.57
C THR A 67 -9.40 -74.59 25.43
N ARG A 68 -10.34 -75.47 25.77
CA ARG A 68 -11.10 -76.25 24.78
C ARG A 68 -12.26 -75.39 24.25
N PRO A 69 -12.40 -75.23 22.92
CA PRO A 69 -13.49 -74.43 22.36
C PRO A 69 -14.84 -75.02 22.74
N MET A 70 -15.71 -74.18 23.29
CA MET A 70 -17.12 -74.48 23.48
C MET A 70 -17.89 -74.19 22.17
N TYR A 71 -18.83 -75.07 21.88
CA TYR A 71 -19.73 -75.00 20.74
C TYR A 71 -21.16 -74.80 21.24
N TYR A 72 -22.02 -74.25 20.39
CA TYR A 72 -23.45 -74.12 20.67
C TYR A 72 -24.22 -74.77 19.52
N CYS A 73 -25.06 -75.74 19.85
CA CYS A 73 -25.97 -76.36 18.90
C CYS A 73 -27.25 -75.52 18.85
N ASN A 74 -27.46 -74.78 17.76
CA ASN A 74 -28.65 -73.94 17.57
C ASN A 74 -29.92 -74.82 17.57
N THR A 75 -29.86 -75.99 16.93
CA THR A 75 -30.98 -76.92 16.79
C THR A 75 -31.42 -77.55 18.12
N CYS A 76 -30.48 -77.87 19.02
CA CYS A 76 -30.79 -78.31 20.38
C CYS A 76 -30.91 -77.17 21.40
N SER A 77 -30.59 -75.93 21.01
CA SER A 77 -30.40 -74.76 21.89
C SER A 77 -29.43 -74.99 23.06
N GLN A 78 -28.43 -75.87 22.89
CA GLN A 78 -27.57 -76.37 23.97
C GLN A 78 -26.07 -76.07 23.74
N PRO A 79 -25.35 -75.62 24.78
CA PRO A 79 -23.89 -75.53 24.76
C PRO A 79 -23.24 -76.91 24.93
N LEU A 80 -22.17 -77.16 24.18
CA LEU A 80 -21.46 -78.44 24.11
C LEU A 80 -19.94 -78.21 24.12
N CYS A 81 -19.21 -78.93 24.96
CA CYS A 81 -17.75 -79.01 24.81
C CYS A 81 -17.39 -79.82 23.55
N GLY A 82 -16.19 -79.62 22.99
CA GLY A 82 -15.76 -80.32 21.78
C GLY A 82 -15.90 -81.84 21.83
N ALA A 83 -15.63 -82.47 22.97
CA ALA A 83 -15.82 -83.91 23.15
C ALA A 83 -17.29 -84.34 23.09
N CYS A 84 -18.20 -83.57 23.71
CA CYS A 84 -19.63 -83.84 23.67
C CYS A 84 -20.24 -83.58 22.29
N ARG A 85 -19.77 -82.55 21.57
CA ARG A 85 -20.09 -82.33 20.15
C ARG A 85 -19.73 -83.57 19.33
N ASP A 86 -18.48 -84.04 19.45
CA ASP A 86 -17.97 -85.13 18.61
C ASP A 86 -18.51 -86.52 18.99
N SER A 87 -18.98 -86.72 20.23
CA SER A 87 -19.62 -87.97 20.64
C SER A 87 -21.11 -88.01 20.29
N THR A 88 -21.84 -86.90 20.45
CA THR A 88 -23.30 -86.88 20.29
C THR A 88 -23.76 -86.39 18.91
N HIS A 89 -23.11 -85.39 18.32
CA HIS A 89 -23.58 -84.74 17.08
C HIS A 89 -22.80 -85.14 15.82
N LYS A 90 -21.78 -86.00 15.94
CA LYS A 90 -21.00 -86.53 14.80
C LYS A 90 -21.70 -87.69 14.05
N ALA A 91 -22.69 -88.32 14.67
CA ALA A 91 -23.45 -89.40 14.05
C ALA A 91 -24.37 -88.87 12.93
N LYS A 92 -24.54 -89.63 11.85
CA LYS A 92 -25.35 -89.25 10.67
C LYS A 92 -26.80 -88.85 11.00
N MET A 93 -27.35 -89.27 12.13
CA MET A 93 -28.69 -88.90 12.60
C MET A 93 -28.80 -87.40 12.95
N PHE A 94 -27.69 -86.73 13.26
CA PHE A 94 -27.65 -85.33 13.70
C PHE A 94 -26.98 -84.39 12.68
N SER A 95 -26.79 -84.83 11.43
CA SER A 95 -26.16 -84.01 10.38
C SER A 95 -26.96 -82.74 10.01
N HIS A 96 -28.21 -82.63 10.44
CA HIS A 96 -29.08 -81.47 10.26
C HIS A 96 -28.98 -80.47 11.43
N HIS A 97 -28.18 -80.77 12.46
CA HIS A 97 -28.00 -79.88 13.60
C HIS A 97 -26.94 -78.81 13.27
N GLU A 98 -27.33 -77.54 13.34
CA GLU A 98 -26.42 -76.43 13.15
C GLU A 98 -25.62 -76.17 14.43
N ILE A 99 -24.29 -76.24 14.33
CA ILE A 99 -23.37 -76.07 15.46
C ILE A 99 -22.36 -74.97 15.17
N VAL A 100 -22.41 -73.90 15.95
CA VAL A 100 -21.52 -72.74 15.87
C VAL A 100 -20.52 -72.71 17.02
N PHE A 101 -19.45 -71.93 16.90
CA PHE A 101 -18.63 -71.57 18.06
C PHE A 101 -19.43 -70.69 19.01
N LEU A 102 -19.25 -70.86 20.32
CA LEU A 102 -20.03 -70.12 21.33
C LEU A 102 -19.90 -68.59 21.17
N ALA A 103 -18.69 -68.09 20.86
CA ALA A 103 -18.40 -66.68 20.57
C ALA A 103 -18.95 -66.14 19.22
N LYS A 104 -19.60 -66.98 18.42
CA LYS A 104 -20.33 -66.58 17.20
C LYS A 104 -21.85 -66.71 17.36
N ARG A 105 -22.33 -66.94 18.59
CA ARG A 105 -23.77 -66.97 18.88
C ARG A 105 -24.34 -65.56 18.68
N THR A 106 -25.12 -65.36 17.63
CA THR A 106 -26.07 -64.24 17.53
C THR A 106 -27.09 -64.39 18.65
N LYS A 107 -26.79 -63.82 19.82
CA LYS A 107 -27.68 -63.76 20.97
C LYS A 107 -28.81 -62.80 20.58
N VAL A 108 -29.88 -63.33 19.97
CA VAL A 108 -31.13 -62.59 19.68
C VAL A 108 -31.82 -62.30 21.01
N CYS A 109 -31.21 -61.40 21.76
CA CYS A 109 -31.58 -61.02 23.11
C CYS A 109 -32.75 -60.06 22.98
N HIS A 110 -33.95 -60.62 22.88
CA HIS A 110 -35.19 -59.87 22.97
C HIS A 110 -35.18 -59.14 24.31
N ARG A 111 -34.91 -57.83 24.29
CA ARG A 111 -34.90 -57.04 25.52
C ARG A 111 -36.31 -57.05 26.09
N MET A 112 -36.42 -57.43 27.35
CA MET A 112 -37.70 -57.54 28.06
C MET A 112 -38.09 -56.20 28.65
N CYS A 113 -39.39 -55.92 28.67
CA CYS A 113 -39.92 -54.71 29.25
C CYS A 113 -39.88 -54.77 30.78
N SER A 114 -39.10 -53.88 31.39
CA SER A 114 -38.86 -53.84 32.85
C SER A 114 -40.10 -53.64 33.71
N LEU A 115 -41.24 -53.26 33.12
CA LEU A 115 -42.53 -53.07 33.80
C LEU A 115 -43.47 -54.28 33.68
N HIS A 116 -43.27 -55.12 32.66
CA HIS A 116 -44.29 -56.05 32.18
C HIS A 116 -43.79 -57.47 31.90
N ASP A 117 -42.47 -57.65 31.88
CA ASP A 117 -41.74 -58.88 31.51
C ASP A 117 -42.23 -59.51 30.19
N GLU A 118 -42.55 -58.65 29.24
CA GLU A 118 -42.90 -58.99 27.86
C GLU A 118 -41.79 -58.48 26.92
N PRO A 119 -41.50 -59.16 25.80
CA PRO A 119 -40.52 -58.66 24.83
C PRO A 119 -40.95 -57.29 24.28
N TYR A 120 -39.98 -56.40 24.09
CA TYR A 120 -40.20 -55.21 23.27
C TYR A 120 -40.47 -55.65 21.82
N ILE A 121 -41.53 -55.11 21.21
CA ILE A 121 -41.96 -55.43 19.84
C ILE A 121 -42.24 -54.19 18.98
N MET A 122 -42.43 -53.02 19.61
CA MET A 122 -42.67 -51.75 18.91
C MET A 122 -41.81 -50.62 19.47
N PHE A 123 -41.67 -49.54 18.72
CA PHE A 123 -40.92 -48.35 19.05
C PHE A 123 -41.78 -47.10 18.87
N SER A 124 -41.78 -46.21 19.86
CA SER A 124 -42.40 -44.88 19.75
C SER A 124 -41.40 -43.90 19.17
N THR A 125 -41.66 -43.39 17.98
CA THR A 125 -40.83 -42.36 17.33
C THR A 125 -40.92 -41.01 18.05
N GLU A 126 -42.08 -40.69 18.60
CA GLU A 126 -42.34 -39.49 19.42
C GLU A 126 -41.52 -39.51 20.73
N LYS A 127 -41.61 -40.59 21.50
CA LYS A 127 -40.98 -40.70 22.84
C LYS A 127 -39.59 -41.33 22.81
N LYS A 128 -39.12 -41.76 21.63
CA LYS A 128 -37.85 -42.46 21.38
C LYS A 128 -37.61 -43.64 22.33
N SER A 129 -38.64 -44.46 22.54
CA SER A 129 -38.65 -45.53 23.54
C SER A 129 -39.22 -46.84 22.98
N MET A 130 -38.69 -47.96 23.48
CA MET A 130 -39.16 -49.30 23.14
C MET A 130 -40.42 -49.65 23.96
N LEU A 131 -41.36 -50.36 23.33
CA LEU A 131 -42.67 -50.72 23.88
C LEU A 131 -42.96 -52.21 23.68
N CYS A 132 -43.44 -52.87 24.74
CA CYS A 132 -44.06 -54.19 24.64
C CYS A 132 -45.56 -54.04 24.36
N ILE A 133 -46.24 -55.16 24.09
CA ILE A 133 -47.68 -55.17 23.77
C ILE A 133 -48.57 -54.56 24.87
N LYS A 134 -48.18 -54.68 26.15
CA LYS A 134 -48.91 -54.09 27.29
C LYS A 134 -48.71 -52.56 27.31
N CYS A 135 -47.46 -52.08 27.31
CA CYS A 135 -47.15 -50.64 27.22
C CYS A 135 -47.86 -49.90 26.07
N PHE A 136 -48.02 -50.55 24.92
CA PHE A 136 -48.77 -49.96 23.80
C PHE A 136 -50.28 -49.86 24.06
N ARG A 137 -50.88 -50.87 24.69
CA ARG A 137 -52.31 -50.88 25.07
C ARG A 137 -52.62 -49.85 26.15
N ASP A 138 -51.68 -49.63 27.07
CA ASP A 138 -51.82 -48.68 28.18
C ASP A 138 -51.57 -47.22 27.75
N MET A 139 -50.99 -47.01 26.56
CA MET A 139 -50.72 -45.67 26.03
C MET A 139 -51.97 -45.03 25.41
N GLN A 140 -52.11 -43.70 25.56
CA GLN A 140 -53.16 -42.87 24.92
C GLN A 140 -53.28 -43.14 23.41
N VAL A 141 -54.51 -43.14 22.90
CA VAL A 141 -54.84 -43.58 21.54
C VAL A 141 -54.17 -42.68 20.49
N GLU A 142 -54.04 -41.40 20.80
CA GLU A 142 -53.45 -40.36 19.96
C GLU A 142 -51.96 -40.63 19.71
N SER A 143 -51.17 -40.96 20.75
CA SER A 143 -49.74 -41.32 20.60
C SER A 143 -49.51 -42.66 19.89
N ARG A 144 -50.53 -43.51 19.70
CA ARG A 144 -50.35 -44.82 19.03
C ARG A 144 -50.01 -44.68 17.55
N ILE A 145 -50.39 -43.58 16.91
CA ILE A 145 -50.05 -43.30 15.50
C ILE A 145 -48.55 -43.10 15.27
N HIS A 146 -47.79 -42.80 16.33
CA HIS A 146 -46.33 -42.64 16.31
C HIS A 146 -45.58 -43.91 16.72
N CYS A 147 -46.28 -45.05 16.79
CA CYS A 147 -45.69 -46.36 17.08
C CYS A 147 -45.55 -47.17 15.79
N ILE A 148 -44.36 -47.72 15.60
CA ILE A 148 -44.01 -48.63 14.51
C ILE A 148 -43.41 -49.90 15.10
N ASP A 149 -43.41 -51.01 14.36
CA ASP A 149 -42.71 -52.22 14.78
C ASP A 149 -41.18 -51.99 14.85
N ILE A 150 -40.49 -52.81 15.63
CA ILE A 150 -39.05 -52.62 15.86
C ILE A 150 -38.22 -52.82 14.59
N GLU A 151 -38.64 -53.67 13.65
CA GLU A 151 -37.89 -53.91 12.41
C GLU A 151 -37.97 -52.68 11.49
N THR A 152 -39.18 -52.15 11.27
CA THR A 152 -39.38 -50.88 10.54
C THR A 152 -38.65 -49.72 11.22
N ALA A 153 -38.68 -49.64 12.55
CA ALA A 153 -37.94 -48.61 13.31
C ALA A 153 -36.43 -48.73 13.15
N TYR A 154 -35.91 -49.95 13.10
CA TYR A 154 -34.50 -50.24 12.89
C TYR A 154 -34.06 -49.83 11.48
N ILE A 155 -34.82 -50.22 10.44
CA ILE A 155 -34.54 -49.85 9.04
C ILE A 155 -34.55 -48.33 8.85
N GLN A 156 -35.58 -47.63 9.34
CA GLN A 156 -35.63 -46.16 9.29
C GLN A 156 -34.49 -45.50 10.08
N GLY A 157 -34.12 -46.09 11.22
CA GLY A 157 -32.97 -45.65 12.02
C GLY A 157 -31.65 -45.80 11.28
N CYS A 158 -31.46 -46.90 10.54
CA CYS A 158 -30.31 -47.13 9.68
C CYS A 158 -30.25 -46.12 8.52
N GLU A 159 -31.36 -45.87 7.81
CA GLU A 159 -31.40 -44.88 6.72
C GLU A 159 -31.03 -43.47 7.19
N ILE A 160 -31.56 -43.05 8.35
CA ILE A 160 -31.24 -41.74 8.95
C ILE A 160 -29.77 -41.68 9.38
N LEU A 161 -29.23 -42.76 9.95
CA LEU A 161 -27.83 -42.85 10.35
C LEU A 161 -26.89 -42.83 9.16
N ASP A 162 -27.18 -43.57 8.09
CA ASP A 162 -26.40 -43.59 6.86
C ASP A 162 -26.38 -42.21 6.20
N GLN A 163 -27.51 -41.52 6.13
CA GLN A 163 -27.58 -40.16 5.62
C GLN A 163 -26.75 -39.17 6.46
N ALA A 164 -26.76 -39.31 7.80
CA ALA A 164 -25.91 -38.52 8.69
C ALA A 164 -24.41 -38.84 8.51
N VAL A 165 -24.05 -40.11 8.33
CA VAL A 165 -22.67 -40.55 8.07
C VAL A 165 -22.18 -40.03 6.71
N LEU A 166 -23.02 -40.00 5.68
CA LEU A 166 -22.70 -39.40 4.38
C LEU A 166 -22.42 -37.89 4.51
N ALA A 167 -23.28 -37.15 5.21
CA ALA A 167 -23.07 -35.72 5.45
C ALA A 167 -21.77 -35.43 6.23
N VAL A 168 -21.43 -36.27 7.23
CA VAL A 168 -20.15 -36.15 7.96
C VAL A 168 -18.94 -36.50 7.09
N LYS A 169 -19.06 -37.46 6.16
CA LYS A 169 -18.00 -37.77 5.19
C LYS A 169 -17.76 -36.62 4.21
N GLU A 170 -18.82 -36.00 3.69
CA GLU A 170 -18.74 -34.82 2.82
C GLU A 170 -18.11 -33.62 3.54
N LEU A 171 -18.51 -33.37 4.80
CA LEU A 171 -17.87 -32.36 5.64
C LEU A 171 -16.39 -32.67 5.90
N GLN A 172 -16.04 -33.95 6.09
CA GLN A 172 -14.65 -34.38 6.27
C GLN A 172 -13.80 -34.13 5.02
N THR A 173 -14.32 -34.42 3.82
CA THR A 173 -13.61 -34.15 2.56
C THR A 173 -13.44 -32.65 2.33
N SER A 174 -14.52 -31.86 2.50
CA SER A 174 -14.47 -30.40 2.38
C SER A 174 -13.49 -29.76 3.38
N ALA A 175 -13.45 -30.25 4.62
CA ALA A 175 -12.49 -29.78 5.61
C ALA A 175 -11.03 -30.12 5.25
N ARG A 176 -10.76 -31.29 4.66
CA ARG A 176 -9.41 -31.65 4.17
C ARG A 176 -8.97 -30.75 3.02
N GLU A 177 -9.86 -30.48 2.06
CA GLU A 177 -9.60 -29.58 0.94
C GLU A 177 -9.35 -28.14 1.41
N ALA A 178 -10.16 -27.64 2.34
CA ALA A 178 -9.96 -26.33 2.96
C ALA A 178 -8.59 -26.22 3.67
N ILE A 179 -8.16 -27.27 4.40
CA ILE A 179 -6.84 -27.30 5.04
C ILE A 179 -5.71 -27.25 4.00
N ILE A 180 -5.83 -27.96 2.87
CA ILE A 180 -4.85 -27.94 1.78
C ILE A 180 -4.79 -26.54 1.15
N MET A 181 -5.94 -25.95 0.84
CA MET A 181 -6.05 -24.60 0.28
C MET A 181 -5.42 -23.55 1.21
N LEU A 182 -5.75 -23.58 2.51
CA LEU A 182 -5.18 -22.64 3.48
C LEU A 182 -3.65 -22.78 3.61
N ARG A 183 -3.12 -24.01 3.56
CA ARG A 183 -1.66 -24.24 3.54
C ARG A 183 -1.00 -23.68 2.28
N ALA A 184 -1.62 -23.86 1.11
CA ALA A 184 -1.14 -23.29 -0.14
C ALA A 184 -1.15 -21.75 -0.11
N MET A 185 -2.21 -21.13 0.43
CA MET A 185 -2.28 -19.68 0.60
C MET A 185 -1.22 -19.14 1.57
N ILE A 186 -0.95 -19.83 2.69
CA ILE A 186 0.12 -19.46 3.61
C ILE A 186 1.49 -19.51 2.92
N GLY A 187 1.74 -20.54 2.10
CA GLY A 187 2.95 -20.65 1.29
C GLY A 187 3.08 -19.50 0.28
N ALA A 188 2.01 -19.21 -0.47
CA ALA A 188 1.97 -18.11 -1.44
C ALA A 188 2.20 -16.74 -0.79
N VAL A 189 1.63 -16.47 0.39
CA VAL A 189 1.92 -15.23 1.14
C VAL A 189 3.39 -15.13 1.53
N GLY A 190 4.04 -16.25 1.88
CA GLY A 190 5.49 -16.30 2.12
C GLY A 190 6.30 -15.96 0.88
N SER A 191 6.02 -16.60 -0.25
CA SER A 191 6.70 -16.31 -1.52
C SER A 191 6.48 -14.87 -1.99
N ASN A 192 5.25 -14.34 -1.91
CA ASN A 192 4.96 -12.95 -2.24
C ASN A 192 5.74 -11.96 -1.36
N MET A 193 5.95 -12.27 -0.08
CA MET A 193 6.76 -11.44 0.82
C MET A 193 8.24 -11.43 0.39
N GLU A 194 8.80 -12.58 0.02
CA GLU A 194 10.16 -12.69 -0.51
C GLU A 194 10.30 -11.96 -1.86
N GLU A 195 9.31 -12.06 -2.75
CA GLU A 195 9.29 -11.33 -4.03
C GLU A 195 9.27 -9.81 -3.84
N GLU A 196 8.45 -9.30 -2.92
CA GLU A 196 8.40 -7.86 -2.57
C GLU A 196 9.70 -7.39 -1.90
N GLU A 197 10.28 -8.15 -0.97
CA GLU A 197 11.57 -7.83 -0.34
C GLU A 197 12.69 -7.72 -1.39
N ASN A 198 12.75 -8.68 -2.32
CA ASN A 198 13.67 -8.65 -3.44
C ASN A 198 13.41 -7.44 -4.37
N ALA A 199 12.16 -7.12 -4.68
CA ALA A 199 11.80 -5.97 -5.51
C ALA A 199 12.26 -4.64 -4.88
N ILE A 200 12.04 -4.46 -3.58
CA ILE A 200 12.51 -3.29 -2.80
C ILE A 200 14.03 -3.19 -2.86
N CYS A 201 14.75 -4.30 -2.63
CA CYS A 201 16.21 -4.33 -2.65
C CYS A 201 16.78 -4.02 -4.05
N ASN A 202 16.15 -4.54 -5.10
CA ASN A 202 16.54 -4.30 -6.50
C ASN A 202 16.38 -2.82 -6.88
N ILE A 203 15.24 -2.19 -6.53
CA ILE A 203 15.00 -0.77 -6.80
C ILE A 203 16.03 0.09 -6.06
N PHE A 204 16.27 -0.17 -4.77
CA PHE A 204 17.23 0.58 -3.97
C PHE A 204 18.67 0.47 -4.49
N THR A 205 19.10 -0.73 -4.84
CA THR A 205 20.44 -0.97 -5.43
C THR A 205 20.58 -0.25 -6.78
N SER A 206 19.57 -0.33 -7.65
CA SER A 206 19.56 0.37 -8.93
C SER A 206 19.65 1.90 -8.77
N MET A 207 18.99 2.48 -7.77
CA MET A 207 19.13 3.91 -7.44
C MET A 207 20.57 4.27 -7.05
N GLN A 208 21.21 3.46 -6.20
CA GLN A 208 22.61 3.69 -5.80
C GLN A 208 23.56 3.61 -7.00
N GLU A 209 23.42 2.60 -7.86
CA GLU A 209 24.27 2.41 -9.04
C GLU A 209 24.14 3.58 -10.03
N ARG A 210 22.90 4.01 -10.34
CA ARG A 210 22.65 5.14 -11.23
C ARG A 210 23.20 6.45 -10.67
N LEU A 211 23.04 6.70 -9.36
CA LEU A 211 23.67 7.85 -8.69
C LEU A 211 25.20 7.77 -8.71
N ALA A 212 25.79 6.59 -8.51
CA ALA A 212 27.23 6.39 -8.51
C ALA A 212 27.86 6.66 -9.90
N GLU A 213 27.29 6.11 -10.98
CA GLU A 213 27.79 6.39 -12.32
C GLU A 213 27.52 7.84 -12.72
N ARG A 214 26.36 8.43 -12.37
CA ARG A 214 26.08 9.85 -12.62
C ARG A 214 27.09 10.75 -11.91
N LYS A 215 27.42 10.47 -10.65
CA LYS A 215 28.48 11.16 -9.89
C LYS A 215 29.82 11.09 -10.62
N LYS A 216 30.20 9.90 -11.10
CA LYS A 216 31.45 9.68 -11.85
C LYS A 216 31.48 10.40 -13.20
N ILE A 217 30.35 10.55 -13.88
CA ILE A 217 30.22 11.37 -15.11
C ILE A 217 30.38 12.86 -14.78
N LEU A 218 29.67 13.36 -13.76
CA LEU A 218 29.71 14.77 -13.35
C LEU A 218 31.10 15.22 -12.87
N LEU A 219 31.82 14.34 -12.15
CA LEU A 219 33.21 14.59 -11.74
C LEU A 219 34.17 14.66 -12.93
N ARG A 220 34.04 13.75 -13.92
CA ARG A 220 34.81 13.81 -15.17
C ARG A 220 34.53 15.10 -15.96
N ALA A 221 33.27 15.53 -16.03
CA ALA A 221 32.89 16.79 -16.68
C ALA A 221 33.47 18.02 -15.96
N ALA A 222 33.49 18.03 -14.62
CA ALA A 222 34.13 19.09 -13.85
C ALA A 222 35.66 19.13 -14.05
N GLN A 223 36.31 17.97 -14.12
CA GLN A 223 37.75 17.84 -14.41
C GLN A 223 38.11 18.31 -15.82
N SER A 224 37.36 17.90 -16.84
CA SER A 224 37.55 18.37 -18.22
C SER A 224 37.34 19.89 -18.35
N GLN A 225 36.30 20.46 -17.72
CA GLN A 225 36.14 21.92 -17.67
C GLN A 225 37.31 22.62 -16.97
N HIS A 226 37.86 22.03 -15.90
CA HIS A 226 39.05 22.57 -15.23
C HIS A 226 40.26 22.56 -16.18
N GLU A 227 40.57 21.40 -16.78
CA GLU A 227 41.74 21.21 -17.64
C GLU A 227 41.70 22.12 -18.89
N GLU A 228 40.55 22.22 -19.56
CA GLU A 228 40.37 23.08 -20.73
C GLU A 228 40.56 24.56 -20.39
N LYS A 229 39.97 25.02 -19.27
CA LYS A 229 40.08 26.42 -18.82
C LYS A 229 41.47 26.75 -18.32
N GLU A 230 42.10 25.85 -17.55
CA GLU A 230 43.46 26.03 -17.07
C GLU A 230 44.45 26.08 -18.24
N LYS A 231 44.27 25.21 -19.25
CA LYS A 231 45.05 25.25 -20.49
C LYS A 231 44.89 26.57 -21.23
N ALA A 232 43.65 27.04 -21.46
CA ALA A 232 43.40 28.31 -22.14
C ALA A 232 44.02 29.51 -21.39
N LEU A 233 43.93 29.53 -20.06
CA LEU A 233 44.56 30.58 -19.23
C LEU A 233 46.09 30.50 -19.26
N LYS A 234 46.69 29.30 -19.26
CA LYS A 234 48.15 29.10 -19.44
C LYS A 234 48.64 29.54 -20.82
N GLU A 235 47.85 29.31 -21.87
CA GLU A 235 48.13 29.78 -23.23
C GLU A 235 48.08 31.32 -23.32
N GLN A 236 47.07 31.96 -22.73
CA GLN A 236 47.02 33.43 -22.64
C GLN A 236 48.17 34.00 -21.80
N LEU A 237 48.52 33.36 -20.68
CA LEU A 237 49.63 33.77 -19.83
C LEU A 237 50.98 33.68 -20.55
N SER A 238 51.23 32.61 -21.30
CA SER A 238 52.48 32.45 -22.05
C SER A 238 52.60 33.46 -23.20
N HIS A 239 51.48 33.79 -23.87
CA HIS A 239 51.44 34.88 -24.87
C HIS A 239 51.80 36.24 -24.25
N LEU A 240 51.20 36.62 -23.12
CA LEU A 240 51.50 37.87 -22.43
C LEU A 240 52.94 37.92 -21.89
N ALA A 241 53.44 36.79 -21.37
CA ALA A 241 54.82 36.66 -20.89
C ALA A 241 55.85 36.81 -22.03
N ALA A 242 55.53 36.38 -23.25
CA ALA A 242 56.37 36.57 -24.44
C ALA A 242 56.30 38.01 -25.01
N LEU A 243 55.14 38.66 -24.91
CA LEU A 243 54.95 40.05 -25.34
C LEU A 243 55.70 41.05 -24.45
N LEU A 244 55.75 40.81 -23.14
CA LEU A 244 56.30 41.76 -22.17
C LEU A 244 57.79 42.13 -22.42
N PRO A 245 58.74 41.19 -22.66
CA PRO A 245 60.11 41.53 -23.05
C PRO A 245 60.19 42.34 -24.35
N THR A 246 59.32 42.05 -25.33
CA THR A 246 59.28 42.78 -26.60
C THR A 246 58.92 44.26 -26.37
N LEU A 247 57.91 44.51 -25.52
CA LEU A 247 57.53 45.87 -25.10
C LEU A 247 58.67 46.56 -24.33
N GLN A 248 59.32 45.85 -23.39
CA GLN A 248 60.45 46.39 -22.63
C GLN A 248 61.62 46.80 -23.53
N VAL A 249 62.02 45.97 -24.50
CA VAL A 249 63.08 46.32 -25.47
C VAL A 249 62.71 47.58 -26.25
N HIS A 250 61.45 47.72 -26.69
CA HIS A 250 61.01 48.93 -27.38
C HIS A 250 61.05 50.17 -26.48
N LEU A 251 60.59 50.08 -25.22
CA LEU A 251 60.65 51.19 -24.27
C LEU A 251 62.09 51.62 -23.96
N VAL A 252 63.00 50.66 -23.71
CA VAL A 252 64.43 50.94 -23.48
C VAL A 252 65.08 51.57 -24.73
N THR A 253 64.76 51.05 -25.92
CA THR A 253 65.26 51.63 -27.19
C THR A 253 64.81 53.08 -27.36
N CYS A 254 63.54 53.39 -27.03
CA CYS A 254 63.03 54.76 -27.09
C CYS A 254 63.71 55.69 -26.08
N SER A 255 63.90 55.21 -24.84
CA SER A 255 64.60 55.98 -23.80
C SER A 255 66.04 56.28 -24.20
N ALA A 256 66.78 55.27 -24.69
CA ALA A 256 68.13 55.43 -25.19
C ALA A 256 68.19 56.45 -26.34
N PHE A 257 67.35 56.29 -27.37
CA PHE A 257 67.28 57.20 -28.51
C PHE A 257 66.97 58.65 -28.10
N LEU A 258 66.01 58.87 -27.21
CA LEU A 258 65.68 60.21 -26.70
C LEU A 258 66.80 60.84 -25.85
N SER A 259 67.64 60.01 -25.21
CA SER A 259 68.77 60.48 -24.38
C SER A 259 70.03 60.80 -25.18
N SER A 260 70.23 60.17 -26.35
CA SER A 260 71.47 60.27 -27.14
C SER A 260 71.33 61.01 -28.47
N ALA A 261 70.14 61.00 -29.09
CA ALA A 261 69.96 61.57 -30.43
C ALA A 261 70.03 63.11 -30.41
N ASN A 262 70.86 63.68 -31.27
CA ASN A 262 70.85 65.10 -31.53
C ASN A 262 69.68 65.51 -32.45
N LYS A 263 69.43 66.82 -32.62
CA LYS A 263 68.26 67.31 -33.36
C LYS A 263 68.16 66.82 -34.82
N PHE A 264 69.28 66.47 -35.45
CA PHE A 264 69.31 65.98 -36.84
C PHE A 264 69.00 64.48 -36.89
N GLU A 265 69.64 63.69 -36.04
CA GLU A 265 69.37 62.24 -35.88
C GLU A 265 67.92 61.98 -35.46
N PHE A 266 67.36 62.83 -34.60
CA PHE A 266 65.95 62.76 -34.21
C PHE A 266 64.99 62.99 -35.39
N LEU A 267 65.26 63.97 -36.25
CA LEU A 267 64.40 64.26 -37.41
C LEU A 267 64.51 63.20 -38.50
N ASP A 268 65.67 62.58 -38.66
CA ASP A 268 65.90 61.49 -39.62
C ASP A 268 65.23 60.18 -39.17
N MET A 269 65.49 59.73 -37.93
CA MET A 269 65.08 58.40 -37.45
C MET A 269 63.83 58.40 -36.55
N GLY A 270 63.47 59.52 -35.92
CA GLY A 270 62.40 59.59 -34.91
C GLY A 270 61.02 59.21 -35.47
N TYR A 271 60.71 59.62 -36.70
CA TYR A 271 59.44 59.25 -37.34
C TYR A 271 59.34 57.74 -37.64
N GLN A 272 60.45 57.07 -37.95
CA GLN A 272 60.47 55.62 -38.14
C GLN A 272 60.23 54.88 -36.81
N LEU A 273 60.79 55.40 -35.71
CA LEU A 273 60.55 54.87 -34.36
C LEU A 273 59.08 55.05 -33.94
N MET A 274 58.49 56.23 -34.18
CA MET A 274 57.07 56.50 -33.92
C MET A 274 56.15 55.57 -34.72
N GLU A 275 56.44 55.35 -36.01
CA GLU A 275 55.69 54.41 -36.86
C GLU A 275 55.81 52.97 -36.35
N ARG A 276 57.00 52.54 -35.90
CA ARG A 276 57.22 51.22 -35.28
C ARG A 276 56.41 51.04 -34.00
N LEU A 277 56.42 52.02 -33.10
CA LEU A 277 55.58 52.04 -31.89
C LEU A 277 54.09 51.99 -32.24
N ARG A 278 53.66 52.78 -33.23
CA ARG A 278 52.26 52.85 -33.67
C ARG A 278 51.76 51.52 -34.22
N ARG A 279 52.62 50.73 -34.88
CA ARG A 279 52.31 49.36 -35.30
C ARG A 279 52.13 48.41 -34.11
N ILE A 280 53.03 48.47 -33.12
CA ILE A 280 52.95 47.63 -31.90
C ILE A 280 51.66 47.89 -31.12
N VAL A 281 51.26 49.16 -30.98
CA VAL A 281 50.02 49.56 -30.29
C VAL A 281 48.76 49.19 -31.09
N LYS A 282 48.84 49.12 -32.42
CA LYS A 282 47.73 48.71 -33.29
C LYS A 282 47.50 47.20 -33.36
N LEU A 283 48.42 46.36 -32.87
CA LEU A 283 48.16 44.92 -32.80
C LEU A 283 47.06 44.62 -31.76
N PRO A 284 46.14 43.67 -32.03
CA PRO A 284 45.14 43.23 -31.07
C PRO A 284 45.79 42.37 -29.98
N HIS A 285 46.01 42.95 -28.79
CA HIS A 285 46.55 42.24 -27.62
C HIS A 285 45.42 41.78 -26.70
N GLN A 286 45.33 40.47 -26.41
CA GLN A 286 44.36 39.93 -25.45
C GLN A 286 44.83 40.16 -24.00
N LEU A 287 44.64 41.39 -23.50
CA LEU A 287 45.06 41.81 -22.15
C LEU A 287 44.08 41.40 -21.03
N ARG A 288 42.94 40.78 -21.36
CA ARG A 288 41.95 40.28 -20.39
C ARG A 288 41.74 38.77 -20.58
N PRO A 289 41.45 38.01 -19.49
CA PRO A 289 41.02 36.62 -19.61
C PRO A 289 39.79 36.50 -20.52
N VAL A 290 39.83 35.59 -21.48
CA VAL A 290 38.71 35.34 -22.40
C VAL A 290 37.72 34.32 -21.81
N GLN A 291 38.12 33.57 -20.78
CA GLN A 291 37.29 32.56 -20.12
C GLN A 291 37.09 32.86 -18.63
N SER A 292 35.90 32.53 -18.12
CA SER A 292 35.57 32.59 -16.70
C SER A 292 36.12 31.39 -15.93
N SER A 293 36.65 31.61 -14.73
CA SER A 293 37.16 30.59 -13.81
C SER A 293 36.08 29.70 -13.16
N LYS A 294 34.79 30.07 -13.26
CA LYS A 294 33.70 29.26 -12.67
C LYS A 294 33.53 27.94 -13.44
N ILE A 295 33.50 26.82 -12.72
CA ILE A 295 33.10 25.50 -13.24
C ILE A 295 31.61 25.30 -12.95
N ASN A 296 30.83 24.85 -13.93
CA ASN A 296 29.40 24.55 -13.73
C ASN A 296 29.01 23.28 -14.49
N THR A 297 28.51 22.29 -13.77
CA THR A 297 28.08 20.98 -14.29
C THR A 297 26.58 20.72 -14.13
N GLY A 298 25.80 21.67 -13.60
CA GLY A 298 24.36 21.47 -13.38
C GLY A 298 24.01 20.33 -12.42
N TYR A 299 24.96 19.92 -11.55
CA TYR A 299 24.94 18.63 -10.84
C TYR A 299 23.61 18.30 -10.13
N ARG A 300 22.92 19.29 -9.55
CA ARG A 300 21.62 19.08 -8.88
C ARG A 300 20.55 18.59 -9.83
N VAL A 301 20.42 19.23 -10.99
CA VAL A 301 19.43 18.88 -12.04
C VAL A 301 19.79 17.53 -12.65
N GLU A 302 21.08 17.27 -12.89
CA GLU A 302 21.53 16.00 -13.47
C GLU A 302 21.35 14.79 -12.54
N PHE A 303 21.41 14.99 -11.21
CA PHE A 303 21.02 13.96 -10.24
C PHE A 303 19.50 13.75 -10.18
N ALA A 304 18.70 14.83 -10.17
CA ALA A 304 17.23 14.74 -10.20
C ALA A 304 16.73 13.94 -11.42
N ARG A 305 17.16 14.33 -12.63
CA ARG A 305 16.85 13.63 -13.90
C ARG A 305 17.38 12.19 -13.94
N CYS A 306 18.37 11.85 -13.12
CA CYS A 306 18.86 10.47 -13.04
C CYS A 306 17.93 9.57 -12.19
N LEU A 307 17.26 10.13 -11.19
CA LEU A 307 16.36 9.39 -10.29
C LEU A 307 14.92 9.31 -10.82
N GLU A 308 14.50 10.29 -11.62
CA GLU A 308 13.16 10.40 -12.21
C GLU A 308 12.60 9.08 -12.78
N PRO A 309 13.33 8.29 -13.62
CA PRO A 309 12.78 7.03 -14.15
C PRO A 309 12.75 5.86 -13.15
N LEU A 310 13.40 5.98 -11.98
CA LEU A 310 13.34 4.96 -10.92
C LEU A 310 12.31 5.30 -9.84
N LEU A 311 12.06 6.58 -9.59
CA LEU A 311 11.07 7.05 -8.62
C LEU A 311 9.66 7.16 -9.21
N LEU A 312 9.50 7.02 -10.53
CA LEU A 312 8.24 7.18 -11.27
C LEU A 312 7.52 8.52 -10.98
N LEU A 313 8.27 9.53 -10.54
CA LEU A 313 7.81 10.89 -10.29
C LEU A 313 7.50 11.55 -11.65
N GLY A 314 6.27 11.31 -12.14
CA GLY A 314 5.77 11.79 -13.43
C GLY A 314 5.42 10.68 -14.43
N GLN A 315 5.85 9.42 -14.22
CA GLN A 315 5.64 8.38 -15.23
C GLN A 315 4.37 7.56 -15.01
N ARG A 316 3.36 7.90 -15.82
CA ARG A 316 2.11 7.15 -16.03
C ARG A 316 2.42 5.68 -16.34
N ARG A 317 1.47 4.78 -16.04
CA ARG A 317 1.52 3.38 -16.51
C ARG A 317 1.82 3.36 -18.02
N PRO A 318 2.75 2.53 -18.51
CA PRO A 318 2.97 2.41 -19.95
C PRO A 318 1.69 1.92 -20.62
N ALA A 319 1.27 2.59 -21.68
CA ALA A 319 0.24 2.07 -22.57
C ALA A 319 0.68 0.71 -23.10
N SER A 320 -0.23 -0.27 -23.09
CA SER A 320 0.06 -1.62 -23.57
C SER A 320 0.29 -1.57 -25.08
N ILE A 321 1.56 -1.63 -25.50
CA ILE A 321 1.91 -1.75 -26.92
C ILE A 321 1.60 -3.18 -27.35
N THR A 322 0.53 -3.33 -28.13
CA THR A 322 0.20 -4.56 -28.84
C THR A 322 1.38 -5.04 -29.69
N GLY A 323 1.91 -6.25 -29.45
CA GLY A 323 2.94 -6.79 -30.35
C GLY A 323 3.85 -7.92 -29.89
N ALA A 324 3.45 -8.84 -29.00
CA ALA A 324 4.19 -10.11 -28.82
C ALA A 324 3.26 -11.26 -28.41
N THR A 325 3.39 -12.39 -29.10
CA THR A 325 2.59 -13.61 -28.93
C THR A 325 2.91 -14.34 -27.62
N SER A 326 1.89 -14.55 -26.78
CA SER A 326 1.91 -15.56 -25.70
C SER A 326 0.59 -16.31 -25.65
N ILE A 327 0.67 -17.64 -25.70
CA ILE A 327 -0.47 -18.56 -25.61
C ILE A 327 -0.83 -18.72 -24.12
N ALA A 328 -1.76 -17.89 -23.62
CA ALA A 328 -2.25 -17.95 -22.25
C ALA A 328 -3.68 -17.41 -22.12
N ALA A 329 -4.58 -17.84 -23.02
CA ALA A 329 -5.99 -17.42 -23.05
C ALA A 329 -6.95 -18.62 -23.15
N LEU A 330 -6.89 -19.50 -22.15
CA LEU A 330 -7.92 -20.52 -21.85
C LEU A 330 -7.91 -20.75 -20.34
N LEU A 331 -9.10 -21.01 -19.76
CA LEU A 331 -9.37 -21.25 -18.33
C LEU A 331 -9.45 -20.02 -17.40
N HIS A 332 -10.41 -19.13 -17.67
CA HIS A 332 -11.22 -18.54 -16.59
C HIS A 332 -12.67 -19.02 -16.74
N SER A 333 -13.05 -20.00 -15.92
CA SER A 333 -14.43 -20.50 -15.82
C SER A 333 -15.17 -19.77 -14.69
N PRO A 334 -16.42 -19.29 -14.89
CA PRO A 334 -17.13 -18.49 -13.91
C PRO A 334 -18.02 -19.36 -13.00
N PHE A 335 -17.49 -19.83 -11.87
CA PHE A 335 -18.32 -20.42 -10.80
C PHE A 335 -17.83 -20.02 -9.40
N SER A 336 -18.54 -19.07 -8.78
CA SER A 336 -18.64 -19.00 -7.31
C SER A 336 -19.95 -18.33 -6.89
N MET A 337 -21.02 -19.14 -6.84
CA MET A 337 -22.26 -18.76 -6.16
C MET A 337 -22.02 -18.83 -4.65
N SER A 338 -21.89 -17.69 -3.98
CA SER A 338 -21.87 -17.64 -2.51
C SER A 338 -23.28 -17.46 -1.96
N CYS A 339 -24.05 -18.54 -1.94
CA CYS A 339 -25.31 -18.59 -1.21
C CYS A 339 -25.03 -18.73 0.29
N ARG A 340 -25.26 -17.68 1.08
CA ARG A 340 -25.35 -17.77 2.55
C ARG A 340 -26.56 -17.00 3.08
N SER A 341 -27.66 -17.73 3.24
CA SER A 341 -28.82 -17.30 4.01
C SER A 341 -28.49 -17.26 5.50
N PRO A 342 -28.84 -16.19 6.25
CA PRO A 342 -28.98 -16.25 7.70
C PRO A 342 -30.40 -16.66 8.07
N SER A 343 -30.55 -17.65 8.96
CA SER A 343 -31.84 -18.06 9.52
C SER A 343 -32.38 -17.04 10.52
N LEU A 344 -33.71 -16.97 10.63
CA LEU A 344 -34.45 -16.16 11.60
C LEU A 344 -34.13 -16.53 13.07
N SER A 345 -33.71 -15.55 13.86
CA SER A 345 -34.07 -15.44 15.30
C SER A 345 -33.70 -14.06 15.86
N ASP A 346 -34.63 -13.50 16.64
CA ASP A 346 -34.49 -12.41 17.63
C ASP A 346 -34.14 -10.99 17.17
N MET A 347 -35.20 -10.18 17.06
CA MET A 347 -35.16 -8.71 17.10
C MET A 347 -34.94 -8.20 18.53
N PRO A 348 -34.12 -7.15 18.68
CA PRO A 348 -34.45 -6.05 19.59
C PRO A 348 -34.72 -4.77 18.80
N LEU A 349 -35.89 -4.18 19.04
CA LEU A 349 -36.29 -2.86 18.56
C LEU A 349 -35.39 -1.77 19.18
N GLY A 350 -34.78 -0.88 18.39
CA GLY A 350 -34.09 0.28 18.98
C GLY A 350 -33.23 1.15 18.06
N SER A 351 -33.66 2.41 17.90
CA SER A 351 -32.89 3.61 17.52
C SER A 351 -32.33 3.75 16.09
N ALA A 352 -32.81 4.80 15.44
CA ALA A 352 -32.32 5.28 14.15
C ALA A 352 -30.92 5.94 14.25
N ALA A 353 -29.94 5.40 13.53
CA ALA A 353 -28.69 6.09 13.17
C ALA A 353 -28.00 5.41 11.97
N GLY A 354 -28.63 5.45 10.79
CA GLY A 354 -28.05 4.94 9.55
C GLY A 354 -26.81 5.73 9.12
N ARG A 355 -25.62 5.33 9.59
CA ARG A 355 -24.34 5.93 9.20
C ARG A 355 -24.07 5.69 7.71
N LYS A 356 -24.26 6.72 6.88
CA LYS A 356 -23.89 6.71 5.46
C LYS A 356 -22.37 6.75 5.31
N SER A 357 -21.76 5.60 5.04
CA SER A 357 -20.34 5.53 4.64
C SER A 357 -20.18 5.97 3.19
N THR A 358 -20.18 7.29 2.95
CA THR A 358 -20.01 7.86 1.59
C THR A 358 -19.46 9.29 1.57
N SER A 359 -19.08 9.86 2.72
CA SER A 359 -18.77 11.30 2.82
C SER A 359 -17.42 11.72 2.21
N HIS A 360 -16.49 10.79 1.98
CA HIS A 360 -15.09 11.16 1.66
C HIS A 360 -14.82 11.50 0.18
N ARG A 361 -15.79 11.26 -0.72
CA ARG A 361 -15.63 11.45 -2.17
C ARG A 361 -16.32 12.72 -2.72
N TYR A 362 -17.09 13.43 -1.89
CA TYR A 362 -17.95 14.54 -2.31
C TYR A 362 -17.37 15.94 -2.01
N ILE A 363 -16.16 15.99 -1.46
CA ILE A 363 -15.53 17.24 -0.96
C ILE A 363 -14.59 17.84 -2.02
N CYS A 364 -13.90 17.02 -2.82
CA CYS A 364 -12.89 17.50 -3.76
C CYS A 364 -13.49 18.33 -4.92
N THR A 365 -14.58 17.86 -5.53
CA THR A 365 -15.22 18.55 -6.66
C THR A 365 -15.78 19.92 -6.26
N LYS A 366 -16.38 20.03 -5.07
CA LYS A 366 -17.09 21.25 -4.66
C LYS A 366 -16.17 22.44 -4.37
N VAL A 367 -14.93 22.19 -3.98
CA VAL A 367 -13.94 23.27 -3.78
C VAL A 367 -13.54 23.85 -5.13
N LEU A 368 -13.18 23.00 -6.10
CA LEU A 368 -12.82 23.42 -7.47
C LEU A 368 -13.99 24.08 -8.23
N LEU A 369 -15.23 23.70 -7.94
CA LEU A 369 -16.43 24.31 -8.53
C LEU A 369 -16.87 25.61 -7.85
N ALA A 370 -16.24 26.00 -6.73
CA ALA A 370 -16.56 27.25 -6.01
C ALA A 370 -15.71 28.45 -6.49
N GLU A 371 -14.55 28.22 -7.11
CA GLU A 371 -13.61 29.27 -7.55
C GLU A 371 -14.03 29.97 -8.86
N GLY A 372 -15.24 29.73 -9.38
CA GLY A 372 -15.88 30.56 -10.41
C GLY A 372 -15.28 30.53 -11.83
N GLY A 373 -14.11 29.93 -12.03
CA GLY A 373 -13.49 29.79 -13.34
C GLY A 373 -14.09 28.64 -14.16
N ASP A 374 -14.76 28.94 -15.27
CA ASP A 374 -15.19 27.94 -16.25
C ASP A 374 -13.98 27.38 -17.01
N THR A 375 -13.40 26.32 -16.46
CA THR A 375 -12.35 25.52 -17.08
C THR A 375 -12.92 24.21 -17.66
N PRO A 376 -12.32 23.63 -18.71
CA PRO A 376 -12.73 22.31 -19.22
C PRO A 376 -12.76 21.21 -18.14
N PHE A 377 -11.90 21.32 -17.13
CA PHE A 377 -11.86 20.40 -15.99
C PHE A 377 -13.08 20.57 -15.07
N THR A 378 -13.43 21.82 -14.70
CA THR A 378 -14.65 22.09 -13.91
C THR A 378 -15.92 21.66 -14.66
N GLU A 379 -15.99 21.83 -15.97
CA GLU A 379 -17.14 21.36 -16.76
C GLU A 379 -17.25 19.82 -16.75
N HIS A 380 -16.14 19.12 -17.02
CA HIS A 380 -16.09 17.66 -16.92
C HIS A 380 -16.51 17.16 -15.54
N CYS A 381 -16.04 17.79 -14.47
CA CYS A 381 -16.45 17.48 -13.10
C CYS A 381 -17.97 17.61 -12.88
N ARG A 382 -18.60 18.70 -13.37
CA ARG A 382 -20.07 18.87 -13.32
C ARG A 382 -20.79 17.77 -14.09
N ASN A 383 -20.33 17.46 -15.29
CA ASN A 383 -20.93 16.44 -16.15
C ASN A 383 -20.81 15.03 -15.55
N TYR A 384 -19.64 14.66 -15.02
CA TYR A 384 -19.42 13.40 -14.33
C TYR A 384 -20.31 13.25 -13.08
N GLU A 385 -20.45 14.29 -12.24
CA GLU A 385 -21.34 14.22 -11.07
C GLU A 385 -22.81 14.02 -11.44
N ASN A 386 -23.27 14.62 -12.54
CA ASN A 386 -24.63 14.45 -13.04
C ASN A 386 -24.87 13.02 -13.57
N SER A 387 -23.96 12.49 -14.38
CA SER A 387 -23.99 11.10 -14.84
C SER A 387 -23.96 10.11 -13.68
N TYR A 388 -23.04 10.30 -12.73
CA TYR A 388 -22.88 9.43 -11.58
C TYR A 388 -24.12 9.44 -10.68
N ARG A 389 -24.76 10.60 -10.45
CA ARG A 389 -26.02 10.70 -9.70
C ARG A 389 -27.17 9.95 -10.38
N THR A 390 -27.22 10.02 -11.71
CA THR A 390 -28.23 9.32 -12.52
C THR A 390 -28.06 7.80 -12.39
N LEU A 391 -26.86 7.30 -12.67
CA LEU A 391 -26.49 5.89 -12.48
C LEU A 391 -26.74 5.38 -11.05
N GLN A 392 -26.40 6.19 -10.04
CA GLN A 392 -26.65 5.86 -8.63
C GLN A 392 -28.15 5.70 -8.33
N THR A 393 -29.00 6.52 -8.93
CA THR A 393 -30.46 6.44 -8.78
C THR A 393 -31.01 5.19 -9.49
N GLU A 394 -30.54 4.90 -10.71
CA GLU A 394 -30.97 3.70 -11.45
C GLU A 394 -30.57 2.39 -10.75
N ILE A 395 -29.34 2.31 -10.23
CA ILE A 395 -28.87 1.17 -9.43
C ILE A 395 -29.70 1.01 -8.16
N GLN A 396 -30.11 2.10 -7.51
CA GLN A 396 -30.97 2.02 -6.32
C GLN A 396 -32.36 1.51 -6.68
N ASN A 397 -32.97 2.02 -7.75
CA ASN A 397 -34.27 1.54 -8.23
C ASN A 397 -34.23 0.04 -8.57
N MET A 398 -33.16 -0.46 -9.21
CA MET A 398 -33.00 -1.90 -9.45
C MET A 398 -32.89 -2.71 -8.15
N LYS A 399 -32.15 -2.22 -7.14
CA LYS A 399 -32.05 -2.90 -5.84
C LYS A 399 -33.42 -3.01 -5.17
N ASP A 400 -34.22 -1.96 -5.25
CA ASP A 400 -35.55 -1.91 -4.66
C ASP A 400 -36.50 -2.90 -5.39
N GLN A 401 -36.42 -2.97 -6.73
CA GLN A 401 -37.14 -3.96 -7.56
C GLN A 401 -36.73 -5.41 -7.24
N VAL A 402 -35.44 -5.69 -7.10
CA VAL A 402 -34.94 -7.03 -6.73
C VAL A 402 -35.37 -7.42 -5.31
N GLN A 403 -35.38 -6.47 -4.37
CA GLN A 403 -35.87 -6.70 -3.00
C GLN A 403 -37.38 -6.97 -2.96
N GLU A 404 -38.16 -6.27 -3.77
CA GLU A 404 -39.60 -6.50 -3.93
C GLU A 404 -39.88 -7.88 -4.53
N LEU A 405 -39.22 -8.25 -5.64
CA LEU A 405 -39.33 -9.58 -6.24
C LEU A 405 -38.94 -10.69 -5.26
N HIS A 406 -37.86 -10.51 -4.48
CA HIS A 406 -37.44 -11.45 -3.45
C HIS A 406 -38.47 -11.56 -2.30
N ARG A 407 -39.09 -10.45 -1.90
CA ARG A 407 -40.16 -10.43 -0.88
C ARG A 407 -41.38 -11.19 -1.35
N ASP A 408 -41.77 -11.03 -2.61
CA ASP A 408 -42.98 -11.64 -3.16
C ASP A 408 -42.78 -13.13 -3.48
N LEU A 409 -41.58 -13.52 -3.94
CA LEU A 409 -41.11 -14.91 -3.96
C LEU A 409 -41.22 -15.56 -2.58
N THR A 410 -40.70 -14.91 -1.53
CA THR A 410 -40.65 -15.47 -0.18
C THR A 410 -42.04 -15.54 0.48
N LYS A 411 -42.90 -14.53 0.28
CA LYS A 411 -44.19 -14.41 1.01
C LYS A 411 -45.42 -14.89 0.24
N HIS A 412 -45.46 -14.70 -1.07
CA HIS A 412 -46.68 -14.92 -1.85
C HIS A 412 -46.62 -16.16 -2.74
N HIS A 413 -45.44 -16.70 -3.05
CA HIS A 413 -45.19 -18.01 -3.73
C HIS A 413 -45.88 -18.25 -5.09
N SER A 414 -46.75 -17.35 -5.55
CA SER A 414 -47.73 -17.57 -6.64
C SER A 414 -47.86 -16.39 -7.61
N LEU A 415 -47.05 -15.33 -7.42
CA LEU A 415 -46.99 -14.13 -8.28
C LEU A 415 -45.61 -13.96 -8.94
N ILE A 416 -44.88 -15.05 -9.16
CA ILE A 416 -43.56 -15.04 -9.78
C ILE A 416 -43.74 -14.92 -11.29
N ASN A 417 -43.72 -13.69 -11.83
CA ASN A 417 -43.62 -13.48 -13.27
C ASN A 417 -42.16 -13.57 -13.70
N THR A 418 -41.80 -14.63 -14.44
CA THR A 418 -40.46 -14.84 -15.00
C THR A 418 -39.99 -13.70 -15.88
N ASP A 419 -40.91 -13.02 -16.56
CA ASP A 419 -40.61 -11.93 -17.49
C ASP A 419 -40.02 -10.73 -16.74
N THR A 420 -40.49 -10.45 -15.52
CA THR A 420 -39.97 -9.36 -14.66
C THR A 420 -38.52 -9.59 -14.22
N MET A 421 -38.11 -10.86 -14.06
CA MET A 421 -36.70 -11.18 -13.80
C MET A 421 -35.84 -10.97 -15.06
N GLY A 422 -36.39 -11.29 -16.24
CA GLY A 422 -35.77 -10.96 -17.53
C GLY A 422 -35.54 -9.46 -17.69
N GLU A 423 -36.56 -8.64 -17.46
CA GLU A 423 -36.49 -7.18 -17.50
C GLU A 423 -35.45 -6.60 -16.54
N ILE A 424 -35.34 -7.15 -15.31
CA ILE A 424 -34.32 -6.75 -14.33
C ILE A 424 -32.90 -7.10 -14.82
N LEU A 425 -32.70 -8.28 -15.41
CA LEU A 425 -31.40 -8.69 -15.96
C LEU A 425 -31.00 -7.83 -17.16
N ASP A 426 -31.91 -7.58 -18.10
CA ASP A 426 -31.67 -6.70 -19.26
C ASP A 426 -31.36 -5.26 -18.81
N ARG A 427 -32.08 -4.75 -17.80
CA ARG A 427 -31.81 -3.42 -17.22
C ARG A 427 -30.46 -3.37 -16.49
N SER A 428 -30.06 -4.46 -15.84
CA SER A 428 -28.74 -4.56 -15.22
C SER A 428 -27.62 -4.55 -16.25
N LEU A 429 -27.78 -5.26 -17.37
CA LEU A 429 -26.83 -5.23 -18.49
C LEU A 429 -26.78 -3.84 -19.15
N HIS A 430 -27.93 -3.16 -19.27
CA HIS A 430 -27.97 -1.79 -19.79
C HIS A 430 -27.18 -0.81 -18.91
N ILE A 431 -27.36 -0.86 -17.59
CA ILE A 431 -26.64 -0.01 -16.64
C ILE A 431 -25.14 -0.33 -16.63
N ASP A 432 -24.74 -1.60 -16.73
CA ASP A 432 -23.32 -1.98 -16.86
C ASP A 432 -22.67 -1.42 -18.14
N GLY A 433 -23.42 -1.43 -19.25
CA GLY A 433 -23.03 -0.75 -20.50
C GLY A 433 -22.89 0.77 -20.34
N GLN A 434 -23.82 1.42 -19.63
CA GLN A 434 -23.70 2.86 -19.32
C GLN A 434 -22.49 3.17 -18.43
N ILE A 435 -22.24 2.37 -17.38
CA ILE A 435 -21.06 2.52 -16.50
C ILE A 435 -19.77 2.38 -17.32
N SER A 436 -19.71 1.36 -18.18
CA SER A 436 -18.56 1.13 -19.07
C SER A 436 -18.33 2.31 -20.01
N SER A 437 -19.39 2.86 -20.60
CA SER A 437 -19.32 4.06 -21.46
C SER A 437 -18.83 5.31 -20.70
N GLN A 438 -19.35 5.57 -19.49
CA GLN A 438 -18.89 6.68 -18.65
C GLN A 438 -17.43 6.49 -18.22
N TYR A 439 -17.02 5.25 -17.88
CA TYR A 439 -15.62 4.93 -17.56
C TYR A 439 -14.69 5.23 -18.74
N SER A 440 -15.01 4.76 -19.94
CA SER A 440 -14.24 5.07 -21.16
C SER A 440 -14.19 6.57 -21.44
N SER A 441 -15.29 7.30 -21.26
CA SER A 441 -15.32 8.76 -21.44
C SER A 441 -14.38 9.48 -20.48
N VAL A 442 -14.41 9.15 -19.19
CA VAL A 442 -13.47 9.70 -18.19
C VAL A 442 -12.03 9.36 -18.53
N GLU A 443 -11.76 8.12 -18.96
CA GLU A 443 -10.41 7.69 -19.33
C GLU A 443 -9.89 8.42 -20.59
N THR A 444 -10.76 8.73 -21.57
CA THR A 444 -10.36 9.57 -22.73
C THR A 444 -10.07 11.01 -22.35
N MET A 445 -10.83 11.59 -21.42
CA MET A 445 -10.60 12.97 -20.95
C MET A 445 -9.30 13.11 -20.15
N ARG A 446 -8.79 12.02 -19.55
CA ARG A 446 -7.50 12.01 -18.83
C ARG A 446 -6.37 12.61 -19.66
N ALA A 447 -6.21 12.15 -20.90
CA ALA A 447 -5.12 12.57 -21.77
C ALA A 447 -5.19 14.08 -22.12
N LEU A 448 -6.39 14.62 -22.31
CA LEU A 448 -6.61 16.03 -22.60
C LEU A 448 -6.31 16.92 -21.39
N PHE A 449 -6.70 16.53 -20.18
CA PHE A 449 -6.33 17.28 -18.98
C PHE A 449 -4.83 17.21 -18.69
N GLU A 450 -4.23 16.05 -18.92
CA GLU A 450 -2.79 15.86 -18.81
C GLU A 450 -1.99 16.77 -19.77
N GLU A 451 -2.51 17.07 -20.97
CA GLU A 451 -1.93 18.04 -21.90
C GLU A 451 -2.12 19.49 -21.41
N ILE A 452 -3.34 19.87 -21.01
CA ILE A 452 -3.65 21.22 -20.48
C ILE A 452 -2.84 21.55 -19.22
N TRP A 453 -2.62 20.58 -18.34
CA TRP A 453 -1.81 20.74 -17.13
C TRP A 453 -0.33 20.93 -17.46
N GLU A 454 0.22 20.19 -18.42
CA GLU A 454 1.60 20.33 -18.88
C GLU A 454 1.84 21.71 -19.51
N GLU A 455 0.94 22.17 -20.39
CA GLU A 455 1.02 23.52 -20.98
C GLU A 455 0.98 24.61 -19.90
N THR A 456 0.13 24.45 -18.89
CA THR A 456 -0.01 25.40 -17.79
C THR A 456 1.24 25.39 -16.90
N PHE A 457 1.80 24.22 -16.61
CA PHE A 457 3.04 24.06 -15.85
C PHE A 457 4.25 24.67 -16.57
N GLN A 458 4.39 24.43 -17.87
CA GLN A 458 5.45 25.02 -18.68
C GLN A 458 5.30 26.55 -18.78
N ARG A 459 4.07 27.07 -18.90
CA ARG A 459 3.81 28.52 -18.88
C ARG A 459 4.26 29.17 -17.57
N VAL A 460 3.85 28.61 -16.42
CA VAL A 460 4.24 29.11 -15.09
C VAL A 460 5.76 29.00 -14.89
N THR A 461 6.38 27.93 -15.38
CA THR A 461 7.85 27.78 -15.34
C THR A 461 8.54 28.89 -16.15
N ASN A 462 8.08 29.18 -17.36
CA ASN A 462 8.62 30.28 -18.17
C ASN A 462 8.42 31.65 -17.49
N GLU A 463 7.27 31.88 -16.86
CA GLU A 463 6.99 33.11 -16.09
C GLU A 463 7.93 33.26 -14.88
N GLN A 464 8.24 32.16 -14.18
CA GLN A 464 9.22 32.12 -13.09
C GLN A 464 10.65 32.39 -13.59
N GLU A 465 11.08 31.77 -14.69
CA GLU A 465 12.41 32.02 -15.29
C GLU A 465 12.58 33.49 -15.70
N ILE A 466 11.54 34.11 -16.30
CA ILE A 466 11.53 35.52 -16.65
C ILE A 466 11.65 36.41 -15.39
N TYR A 467 10.91 36.08 -14.33
CA TYR A 467 10.96 36.81 -13.06
C TYR A 467 12.33 36.70 -12.37
N GLU A 468 12.94 35.51 -12.34
CA GLU A 468 14.30 35.32 -11.81
C GLU A 468 15.35 36.10 -12.61
N ALA A 469 15.24 36.14 -13.95
CA ALA A 469 16.11 36.95 -14.80
C ALA A 469 15.97 38.46 -14.50
N GLN A 470 14.73 38.96 -14.36
CA GLN A 470 14.48 40.36 -13.98
C GLN A 470 15.09 40.70 -12.60
N LEU A 471 14.99 39.81 -11.62
CA LEU A 471 15.64 39.98 -10.32
C LEU A 471 17.17 40.03 -10.43
N HIS A 472 17.77 39.18 -11.27
CA HIS A 472 19.21 39.19 -11.52
C HIS A 472 19.68 40.51 -12.17
N ASP A 473 18.96 41.01 -13.17
CA ASP A 473 19.29 42.27 -13.84
C ASP A 473 19.25 43.47 -12.87
N LEU A 474 18.23 43.52 -12.00
CA LEU A 474 18.15 44.55 -10.94
C LEU A 474 19.31 44.43 -9.92
N GLN A 475 19.74 43.21 -9.58
CA GLN A 475 20.92 43.00 -8.73
C GLN A 475 22.21 43.45 -9.41
N GLN A 476 22.37 43.20 -10.72
CA GLN A 476 23.51 43.70 -11.49
C GLN A 476 23.55 45.23 -11.49
N LEU A 477 22.45 45.90 -11.82
CA LEU A 477 22.38 47.37 -11.81
C LEU A 477 22.70 47.96 -10.43
N LYS A 478 22.27 47.31 -9.34
CA LYS A 478 22.61 47.69 -7.96
C LYS A 478 24.12 47.58 -7.70
N GLN A 479 24.77 46.54 -8.20
CA GLN A 479 26.22 46.35 -8.06
C GLN A 479 27.03 47.35 -8.90
N GLU A 480 26.57 47.67 -10.12
CA GLU A 480 27.18 48.71 -10.97
C GLU A 480 27.04 50.09 -10.34
N ASN A 481 25.87 50.42 -9.77
CA ASN A 481 25.65 51.67 -9.05
C ASN A 481 26.56 51.79 -7.80
N LEU A 482 26.75 50.71 -7.04
CA LEU A 482 27.68 50.66 -5.92
C LEU A 482 29.14 50.94 -6.36
N TYR A 483 29.54 50.38 -7.51
CA TYR A 483 30.86 50.61 -8.10
C TYR A 483 31.04 52.08 -8.55
N LEU A 484 30.07 52.65 -9.26
CA LEU A 484 30.06 54.06 -9.66
C LEU A 484 30.08 55.00 -8.45
N THR A 485 29.29 54.71 -7.42
CA THR A 485 29.28 55.45 -6.14
C THR A 485 30.65 55.40 -5.46
N THR A 486 31.35 54.27 -5.53
CA THR A 486 32.70 54.11 -4.96
C THR A 486 33.71 54.97 -5.73
N ILE A 487 33.67 54.97 -7.07
CA ILE A 487 34.50 55.84 -7.91
C ILE A 487 34.20 57.32 -7.63
N ALA A 488 32.93 57.72 -7.57
CA ALA A 488 32.52 59.09 -7.31
C ALA A 488 33.03 59.59 -5.94
N ARG A 489 32.97 58.75 -4.89
CA ARG A 489 33.54 59.05 -3.58
C ARG A 489 35.06 59.19 -3.60
N GLN A 490 35.77 58.40 -4.42
CA GLN A 490 37.23 58.51 -4.58
C GLN A 490 37.64 59.76 -5.37
N ILE A 491 36.91 60.13 -6.43
CA ILE A 491 37.24 61.26 -7.30
C ILE A 491 36.77 62.61 -6.74
N GLY A 492 35.67 62.65 -5.98
CA GLY A 492 35.08 63.88 -5.42
C GLY A 492 36.08 64.82 -4.72
N PRO A 493 36.95 64.34 -3.81
CA PRO A 493 37.99 65.17 -3.18
C PRO A 493 38.98 65.81 -4.17
N TYR A 494 39.30 65.11 -5.26
CA TYR A 494 40.17 65.65 -6.32
C TYR A 494 39.45 66.73 -7.14
N ILE A 495 38.17 66.53 -7.49
CA ILE A 495 37.36 67.56 -8.15
C ILE A 495 37.25 68.82 -7.27
N LEU A 496 36.98 68.65 -5.97
CA LEU A 496 36.89 69.78 -5.01
C LEU A 496 38.21 70.53 -4.85
N SER A 497 39.35 69.84 -4.88
CA SER A 497 40.66 70.51 -4.83
C SER A 497 41.00 71.24 -6.14
N ILE A 498 40.66 70.67 -7.30
CA ILE A 498 40.79 71.33 -8.61
C ILE A 498 39.88 72.56 -8.70
N ALA A 499 38.64 72.48 -8.23
CA ALA A 499 37.70 73.60 -8.19
C ALA A 499 38.26 74.78 -7.35
N LYS A 500 38.76 74.50 -6.14
CA LYS A 500 39.44 75.50 -5.28
C LYS A 500 40.71 76.08 -5.90
N VAL A 501 41.41 75.34 -6.76
CA VAL A 501 42.57 75.85 -7.50
C VAL A 501 42.11 76.73 -8.67
N LYS A 502 41.06 76.35 -9.40
CA LYS A 502 40.47 77.17 -10.48
C LYS A 502 39.96 78.51 -9.94
N GLU A 503 39.24 78.50 -8.82
CA GLU A 503 38.74 79.70 -8.12
C GLU A 503 39.87 80.70 -7.77
N ARG A 504 41.07 80.19 -7.45
CA ARG A 504 42.26 81.00 -7.17
C ARG A 504 42.98 81.52 -8.43
N LEU A 505 42.82 80.86 -9.57
CA LEU A 505 43.48 81.21 -10.83
C LEU A 505 42.62 82.14 -11.69
N GLU A 506 41.30 82.04 -11.61
CA GLU A 506 40.35 82.85 -12.41
C GLU A 506 39.35 83.65 -11.54
N PRO A 507 39.81 84.61 -10.70
CA PRO A 507 38.94 85.40 -9.81
C PRO A 507 38.01 86.40 -10.54
N ARG A 508 37.88 86.31 -11.87
CA ARG A 508 37.11 87.24 -12.72
C ARG A 508 35.80 86.66 -13.27
N PHE A 509 35.52 85.38 -13.05
CA PHE A 509 34.19 84.79 -13.31
C PHE A 509 33.41 84.63 -12.00
N GLN A 510 33.03 85.77 -11.41
CA GLN A 510 31.88 85.81 -10.50
C GLN A 510 30.61 85.82 -11.34
N GLU A 511 30.16 84.63 -11.76
CA GLU A 511 28.75 84.48 -12.12
C GLU A 511 27.86 84.62 -10.88
N PRO A 512 26.59 85.04 -11.03
CA PRO A 512 25.75 85.38 -9.89
C PRO A 512 25.59 84.22 -8.91
N LYS A 513 25.33 84.55 -7.65
CA LYS A 513 24.82 83.58 -6.68
C LYS A 513 23.57 82.94 -7.26
N GLU A 514 23.66 81.70 -7.71
CA GLU A 514 22.48 80.90 -7.99
C GLU A 514 21.66 80.82 -6.69
N LEU A 515 20.36 81.03 -6.84
CA LEU A 515 19.41 80.86 -5.75
C LEU A 515 19.53 79.43 -5.25
N HIS A 516 19.57 79.28 -3.92
CA HIS A 516 19.49 78.00 -3.24
C HIS A 516 18.24 77.27 -3.76
N ASP A 517 18.38 76.20 -4.54
CA ASP A 517 17.23 75.45 -5.05
C ASP A 517 16.67 74.57 -3.94
N ASP A 518 15.83 75.19 -3.11
CA ASP A 518 15.07 74.59 -2.00
C ASP A 518 14.37 73.28 -2.39
N ARG A 519 14.11 73.05 -3.68
CA ARG A 519 13.55 71.79 -4.19
C ARG A 519 14.37 70.57 -3.79
N THR A 520 15.70 70.66 -3.77
CA THR A 520 16.56 69.50 -3.52
C THR A 520 16.52 69.06 -2.05
N GLU A 521 16.51 70.03 -1.14
CA GLU A 521 16.38 69.80 0.30
C GLU A 521 14.93 69.43 0.68
N THR A 522 13.94 69.99 -0.02
CA THR A 522 12.52 69.61 0.12
C THR A 522 12.25 68.19 -0.37
N MET A 523 12.87 67.76 -1.48
CA MET A 523 12.76 66.38 -2.00
C MET A 523 13.34 65.34 -1.03
N LEU A 524 14.46 65.66 -0.37
CA LEU A 524 15.05 64.79 0.65
C LEU A 524 14.16 64.69 1.89
N LYS A 525 13.62 65.83 2.37
CA LYS A 525 12.62 65.84 3.45
C LYS A 525 11.37 65.04 3.11
N ILE A 526 10.82 65.16 1.89
CA ILE A 526 9.64 64.37 1.48
C ILE A 526 9.92 62.86 1.58
N TYR A 527 11.13 62.40 1.25
CA TYR A 527 11.49 60.97 1.39
C TYR A 527 11.67 60.53 2.85
N GLU A 528 12.22 61.39 3.73
CA GLU A 528 12.32 61.08 5.16
C GLU A 528 10.93 61.16 5.84
N ASP A 529 10.17 62.24 5.64
CA ASP A 529 8.84 62.45 6.24
C ASP A 529 7.81 61.40 5.80
N THR A 530 7.82 60.96 4.54
CA THR A 530 6.91 59.89 4.06
C THR A 530 7.17 58.55 4.77
N SER A 531 8.41 58.30 5.22
CA SER A 531 8.76 57.09 5.98
C SER A 531 8.28 57.11 7.43
N MET A 532 7.99 58.30 7.98
CA MET A 532 7.59 58.48 9.39
C MET A 532 6.09 58.82 9.57
N ALA A 533 5.36 59.10 8.50
CA ALA A 533 3.98 59.60 8.55
C ALA A 533 2.87 58.54 8.31
N MET A 534 3.19 57.28 8.00
CA MET A 534 2.15 56.24 7.82
C MET A 534 1.63 55.64 9.14
N ASP A 535 2.35 55.79 10.25
CA ASP A 535 1.98 55.28 11.58
C ASP A 535 1.39 56.36 12.50
N SER A 536 0.25 56.97 12.14
CA SER A 536 -0.71 57.52 13.11
C SER A 536 -2.05 57.99 12.52
N GLN A 537 -3.12 57.40 13.06
CA GLN A 537 -4.50 57.89 13.14
C GLN A 537 -5.42 57.79 11.91
N HIS A 538 -6.66 57.40 12.23
CA HIS A 538 -7.75 56.92 11.38
C HIS A 538 -9.04 57.68 11.76
N SER A 539 -10.11 57.54 10.96
CA SER A 539 -11.49 58.02 11.22
C SER A 539 -11.72 59.55 11.08
N GLU A 540 -12.88 60.08 10.64
CA GLU A 540 -14.21 59.56 10.21
C GLU A 540 -14.97 60.73 9.49
N ASP A 541 -16.00 60.61 8.64
CA ASP A 541 -16.64 59.48 7.92
C ASP A 541 -17.53 60.03 6.75
N HIS A 542 -18.14 59.13 5.98
CA HIS A 542 -19.34 59.22 5.12
C HIS A 542 -19.24 60.01 3.80
N THR A 543 -19.45 59.40 2.63
CA THR A 543 -20.72 58.74 2.26
C THR A 543 -20.50 57.66 1.18
N CYS A 544 -21.18 56.50 1.30
CA CYS A 544 -21.13 55.39 0.34
C CYS A 544 -22.27 55.51 -0.72
N PRO A 545 -22.13 54.93 -1.93
CA PRO A 545 -22.39 53.49 -2.04
C PRO A 545 -21.37 52.71 -2.91
N THR A 546 -20.91 51.60 -2.35
CA THR A 546 -20.26 50.48 -3.04
C THR A 546 -20.88 49.20 -2.49
N ASP A 547 -20.98 48.17 -3.32
CA ASP A 547 -20.64 46.80 -2.94
C ASP A 547 -20.35 46.05 -4.25
N SER A 548 -19.12 45.63 -4.54
CA SER A 548 -18.15 44.78 -3.82
C SER A 548 -18.42 43.29 -4.14
N ASP A 549 -17.51 42.51 -4.71
CA ASP A 549 -16.05 42.34 -4.59
C ASP A 549 -15.64 41.35 -3.49
N TRP A 550 -14.59 40.59 -3.76
CA TRP A 550 -14.16 39.45 -2.95
C TRP A 550 -13.29 39.88 -1.75
N GLU A 551 -13.11 38.94 -0.82
CA GLU A 551 -12.07 38.94 0.24
C GLU A 551 -12.22 39.92 1.43
N LYS A 552 -12.99 39.47 2.44
CA LYS A 552 -12.60 39.61 3.85
C LYS A 552 -12.88 38.33 4.65
N ASN A 553 -11.86 37.49 4.82
CA ASN A 553 -11.50 36.90 6.12
C ASN A 553 -10.29 35.95 6.01
N MET A 554 -9.12 36.44 6.38
CA MET A 554 -8.23 35.70 7.28
C MET A 554 -7.38 36.72 8.02
N ASP A 555 -7.63 36.85 9.33
CA ASP A 555 -6.59 37.28 10.24
C ASP A 555 -6.67 36.48 11.55
N ASN A 556 -5.51 36.31 12.18
CA ASN A 556 -5.28 35.78 13.52
C ASN A 556 -5.75 34.36 13.90
N ARG A 557 -4.80 33.42 13.77
CA ARG A 557 -4.42 32.57 14.93
C ARG A 557 -2.91 32.26 14.97
N SER A 558 -2.08 33.31 15.02
CA SER A 558 -0.66 33.19 15.36
C SER A 558 -0.44 33.61 16.81
N LEU A 559 -0.09 32.64 17.67
CA LEU A 559 0.24 32.92 19.07
C LEU A 559 1.69 33.39 19.19
N ILE A 560 1.81 34.57 19.79
CA ILE A 560 3.00 35.22 20.37
C ILE A 560 4.09 34.23 20.80
N ILE A 561 5.30 34.43 20.28
CA ILE A 561 6.55 34.10 20.99
C ILE A 561 7.37 35.39 21.07
N GLN A 562 7.50 35.93 22.27
CA GLN A 562 8.44 37.01 22.56
C GLN A 562 9.88 36.45 22.55
N SER A 563 10.81 37.20 21.96
CA SER A 563 12.23 37.03 22.23
C SER A 563 12.61 37.92 23.41
N ASP A 564 12.82 37.32 24.58
CA ASP A 564 13.50 37.96 25.71
C ASP A 564 14.91 37.38 25.85
N GLU A 565 15.88 38.27 26.01
CA GLU A 565 17.31 37.95 26.07
C GLU A 565 17.70 37.62 27.52
N ALA A 566 17.95 36.34 27.82
CA ALA A 566 18.44 35.90 29.13
C ALA A 566 19.52 34.81 29.01
N SER A 567 20.76 35.20 29.32
CA SER A 567 21.93 34.32 29.45
C SER A 567 21.73 33.21 30.49
N ILE A 568 22.09 31.95 30.15
CA ILE A 568 22.58 30.95 31.13
C ILE A 568 23.42 29.85 30.44
N LYS A 569 24.72 29.87 30.77
CA LYS A 569 25.66 28.76 31.05
C LYS A 569 25.53 27.43 30.29
N THR A 570 26.62 27.12 29.59
CA THR A 570 27.18 25.78 29.41
C THR A 570 27.11 24.93 30.69
N ASN A 571 26.68 23.67 30.60
CA ASN A 571 27.08 22.65 31.56
C ASN A 571 27.09 21.25 30.92
N ASP A 572 28.22 20.55 31.06
CA ASP A 572 28.41 19.18 30.57
C ASP A 572 27.58 18.18 31.36
N TYR A 573 27.02 17.16 30.69
CA TYR A 573 26.73 15.88 31.35
C TYR A 573 27.22 14.68 30.54
N HIS A 574 28.40 14.25 30.97
CA HIS A 574 29.10 13.00 30.71
C HIS A 574 28.21 11.76 30.92
N TRP A 575 28.33 10.76 30.06
CA TRP A 575 28.18 9.34 30.47
C TRP A 575 29.50 8.58 30.20
N PRO A 576 29.88 7.57 31.00
CA PRO A 576 31.26 7.13 31.08
C PRO A 576 31.53 5.73 30.50
N GLY A 577 32.62 5.64 29.73
CA GLY A 577 33.66 4.63 29.95
C GLY A 577 33.43 3.17 29.51
N ARG A 578 34.14 2.78 28.44
CA ARG A 578 35.08 1.65 28.58
C ARG A 578 36.38 1.88 27.82
N GLN A 579 37.46 1.43 28.43
CA GLN A 579 38.85 1.80 28.18
C GLN A 579 39.49 1.09 26.96
N THR A 580 40.13 1.91 26.12
CA THR A 580 41.52 1.84 25.63
C THR A 580 42.17 0.50 25.25
N ALA A 581 42.72 0.46 24.03
CA ALA A 581 44.13 0.14 23.79
C ALA A 581 44.63 0.81 22.50
N ASN A 582 45.65 1.66 22.60
CA ASN A 582 46.46 2.10 21.46
C ASN A 582 47.32 0.93 20.95
N TYR A 583 47.69 0.94 19.67
CA TYR A 583 49.11 1.16 19.28
C TYR A 583 49.22 1.56 17.81
N ASN A 584 50.21 2.42 17.53
CA ASN A 584 50.59 2.86 16.19
C ASN A 584 51.27 1.71 15.42
N GLU A 585 51.19 1.72 14.07
CA GLU A 585 52.32 2.08 13.19
C GLU A 585 52.03 1.77 11.72
N MET A 586 52.17 2.79 10.86
CA MET A 586 52.62 2.64 9.47
C MET A 586 54.15 2.43 9.46
N PRO A 587 54.82 1.97 8.38
CA PRO A 587 54.33 1.95 6.99
C PRO A 587 54.64 0.67 6.16
N LEU A 588 53.93 0.53 5.04
CA LEU A 588 54.51 0.43 3.70
C LEU A 588 53.49 0.91 2.64
#